data_AF-A0A9X6NMF1-F1
#
_entry.id   AF-A0A9X6NMF1-F1
#
_cell.length_a   1.000
_cell.length_b   1.000
_cell.length_c   1.000
_cell.angle_alpha   90.00
_cell.angle_beta   90.00
_cell.angle_gamma   90.00
#
_symmetry.space_group_name_H-M   'P 1'
#
loop_
_entity.id
_entity.type
_entity.pdbx_description
1 polymer ?
#
loop_
_entity_poly.entity_id
_entity_poly.type
_entity_poly.pdbx_seq_one_letter_code
_entity_poly.pdbx_strand_id
1 'polypeptide(L)'
;MQNFVFRNPTKLIFGKDQLEQLKTEIPQFGKKVLLVYGGGSIKRNGIYDNVISILKDINAEVFELTGVEPNPRVSTVKKGIQICKDNGVEFILAVGGGSVIDCTKAIAAGSKYDGDVWDIVTKKAFASEALPFGTVLTLAATGSEMNAGSVITNWETNEKYGWGSPVTFPQFSILDPVHTASVPRDQTIYGMVDIMSHVLEQYFHHGTNTELQDRYCESVLRTVIETAPKLLSDLENYEHRETILYCGTMALNGILAMGVRGDWATHNIEHAVSAVHDIPHGGGLAILFPNWMKHVVEENVSRFKQFAIRVFDIETDGKTDKEVALEGIEALRQFWTSIEAPVTLSDYAIGESEIDIMANKAMAYGEFGNFKKLNKDDVLSIYKASL
;
A
#
# COMPACT_ATOMS: atom_id res chain seq x y z
N MET A 1 -1.40 -18.93 -17.19
CA MET A 1 -1.74 -17.49 -17.07
C MET A 1 -3.02 -17.17 -17.83
N GLN A 2 -3.78 -16.18 -17.33
CA GLN A 2 -4.84 -15.49 -18.05
C GLN A 2 -4.24 -14.48 -19.05
N ASN A 3 -4.99 -14.09 -20.08
CA ASN A 3 -4.61 -12.98 -20.95
C ASN A 3 -4.54 -11.68 -20.14
N PHE A 4 -3.55 -10.83 -20.41
CA PHE A 4 -3.38 -9.54 -19.73
C PHE A 4 -2.83 -8.47 -20.67
N VAL A 5 -3.04 -7.21 -20.30
CA VAL A 5 -2.39 -6.04 -20.90
C VAL A 5 -1.66 -5.33 -19.77
N PHE A 6 -0.37 -5.10 -19.96
CA PHE A 6 0.42 -4.33 -19.00
C PHE A 6 0.76 -2.98 -19.59
N ARG A 7 0.37 -1.93 -18.87
CA ARG A 7 0.81 -0.56 -19.12
C ARG A 7 0.97 0.13 -17.78
N ASN A 8 2.20 0.47 -17.44
CA ASN A 8 2.50 1.37 -16.33
C ASN A 8 3.12 2.64 -16.93
N PRO A 9 2.37 3.76 -16.99
CA PRO A 9 2.82 4.98 -17.66
C PRO A 9 3.71 5.86 -16.78
N THR A 10 3.85 5.55 -15.49
CA THR A 10 4.59 6.38 -14.53
C THR A 10 6.08 6.36 -14.84
N LYS A 11 6.68 7.55 -14.98
CA LYS A 11 8.14 7.69 -15.04
C LYS A 11 8.73 7.54 -13.63
N LEU A 12 9.50 6.47 -13.40
CA LEU A 12 10.19 6.26 -12.14
C LEU A 12 11.56 6.95 -12.16
N ILE A 13 11.84 7.78 -11.18
CA ILE A 13 13.09 8.51 -10.98
C ILE A 13 13.66 8.05 -9.65
N PHE A 14 14.69 7.21 -9.68
CA PHE A 14 15.18 6.51 -8.50
C PHE A 14 16.64 6.82 -8.21
N GLY A 15 16.97 6.95 -6.93
CA GLY A 15 18.34 7.09 -6.43
C GLY A 15 18.54 8.37 -5.61
N LYS A 16 19.77 8.54 -5.14
CA LYS A 16 20.17 9.72 -4.35
C LYS A 16 20.15 11.01 -5.17
N ASP A 17 19.81 12.11 -4.50
CA ASP A 17 19.87 13.50 -4.99
C ASP A 17 18.97 13.74 -6.22
N GLN A 18 17.86 13.01 -6.31
CA GLN A 18 16.95 13.07 -7.47
C GLN A 18 15.87 14.16 -7.36
N LEU A 19 15.79 14.88 -6.24
CA LEU A 19 14.77 15.92 -6.05
C LEU A 19 14.89 17.06 -7.07
N GLU A 20 16.09 17.34 -7.58
CA GLU A 20 16.36 18.35 -8.62
C GLU A 20 15.59 18.07 -9.93
N GLN A 21 15.18 16.83 -10.19
CA GLN A 21 14.36 16.49 -11.36
C GLN A 21 13.01 17.21 -11.36
N LEU A 22 12.52 17.70 -10.20
CA LEU A 22 11.32 18.55 -10.16
C LEU A 22 11.45 19.80 -11.05
N LYS A 23 12.68 20.31 -11.28
CA LYS A 23 12.95 21.44 -12.18
C LYS A 23 12.60 21.15 -13.64
N THR A 24 12.67 19.89 -14.06
CA THR A 24 12.38 19.46 -15.43
C THR A 24 11.02 18.80 -15.57
N GLU A 25 10.55 18.09 -14.54
CA GLU A 25 9.29 17.36 -14.62
C GLU A 25 8.05 18.26 -14.47
N ILE A 26 8.04 19.19 -13.50
CA ILE A 26 6.85 20.01 -13.22
C ILE A 26 6.48 20.99 -14.36
N PRO A 27 7.44 21.72 -14.99
CA PRO A 27 7.08 22.73 -15.99
C PRO A 27 6.35 22.20 -17.23
N GLN A 28 6.34 20.88 -17.44
CA GLN A 28 5.60 20.23 -18.52
C GLN A 28 4.07 20.29 -18.33
N PHE A 29 3.59 20.55 -17.11
CA PHE A 29 2.16 20.50 -16.77
C PHE A 29 1.54 21.87 -16.45
N GLY A 30 2.35 22.84 -16.01
CA GLY A 30 1.86 24.17 -15.65
C GLY A 30 2.73 24.85 -14.60
N LYS A 31 2.23 25.97 -14.06
CA LYS A 31 2.91 26.75 -13.00
C LYS A 31 2.12 26.79 -11.70
N LYS A 32 0.82 26.51 -11.72
CA LYS A 32 -0.02 26.49 -10.51
C LYS A 32 -0.03 25.11 -9.88
N VAL A 33 0.73 24.96 -8.79
CA VAL A 33 1.01 23.68 -8.14
C VAL A 33 0.30 23.59 -6.79
N LEU A 34 -0.46 22.52 -6.58
CA LEU A 34 -0.89 22.13 -5.23
C LEU A 34 0.16 21.20 -4.62
N LEU A 35 0.82 21.63 -3.55
CA LEU A 35 1.70 20.82 -2.72
C LEU A 35 0.89 20.11 -1.64
N VAL A 36 0.82 18.78 -1.69
CA VAL A 36 0.08 17.95 -0.72
C VAL A 36 1.06 17.19 0.17
N TYR A 37 0.88 17.28 1.50
CA TYR A 37 1.72 16.58 2.46
C TYR A 37 1.01 16.30 3.80
N GLY A 38 1.60 15.39 4.59
CA GLY A 38 1.07 14.95 5.87
C GLY A 38 1.33 15.91 7.04
N GLY A 39 1.39 15.39 8.26
CA GLY A 39 1.54 16.14 9.53
C GLY A 39 2.90 16.80 9.80
N GLY A 40 3.73 17.01 8.77
CA GLY A 40 4.95 17.84 8.89
C GLY A 40 6.28 17.10 9.13
N SER A 41 6.35 15.77 8.95
CA SER A 41 7.65 15.07 8.91
C SER A 41 8.61 15.68 7.89
N ILE A 42 8.11 16.01 6.71
CA ILE A 42 8.88 16.62 5.62
C ILE A 42 9.43 18.01 5.96
N LYS A 43 8.82 18.72 6.92
CA LYS A 43 9.33 20.00 7.43
C LYS A 43 10.49 19.79 8.40
N ARG A 44 10.44 18.73 9.19
CA ARG A 44 11.49 18.43 10.18
C ARG A 44 12.77 17.88 9.54
N ASN A 45 12.66 17.17 8.43
CA ASN A 45 13.80 16.54 7.75
C ASN A 45 14.34 17.34 6.55
N GLY A 46 13.86 18.58 6.32
CA GLY A 46 14.36 19.49 5.29
C GLY A 46 13.83 19.25 3.87
N ILE A 47 13.06 18.17 3.61
CA ILE A 47 12.50 17.89 2.28
C ILE A 47 11.59 19.02 1.83
N TYR A 48 10.75 19.56 2.73
CA TYR A 48 9.85 20.66 2.43
C TYR A 48 10.59 21.90 1.94
N ASP A 49 11.66 22.30 2.62
CA ASP A 49 12.41 23.51 2.27
C ASP A 49 13.10 23.34 0.91
N ASN A 50 13.65 22.16 0.63
CA ASN A 50 14.23 21.83 -0.68
C ASN A 50 13.17 21.88 -1.79
N VAL A 51 12.00 21.27 -1.57
CA VAL A 51 10.88 21.31 -2.53
C VAL A 51 10.42 22.74 -2.80
N ILE A 52 10.20 23.54 -1.75
CA ILE A 52 9.76 24.93 -1.89
C ILE A 52 10.83 25.76 -2.60
N SER A 53 12.12 25.53 -2.32
CA SER A 53 13.21 26.20 -3.05
C SER A 53 13.16 25.89 -4.54
N ILE A 54 13.02 24.60 -4.91
CA ILE A 54 12.95 24.19 -6.31
C ILE A 54 11.70 24.75 -7.00
N LEU A 55 10.54 24.74 -6.33
CA LEU A 55 9.30 25.32 -6.87
C LEU A 55 9.44 26.83 -7.11
N LYS A 56 10.15 27.55 -6.23
CA LYS A 56 10.48 28.97 -6.44
C LYS A 56 11.41 29.18 -7.64
N ASP A 57 12.44 28.34 -7.79
CA ASP A 57 13.40 28.44 -8.91
C ASP A 57 12.70 28.31 -10.29
N ILE A 58 11.68 27.46 -10.38
CA ILE A 58 10.86 27.31 -11.60
C ILE A 58 9.71 28.32 -11.73
N ASN A 59 9.61 29.28 -10.80
CA ASN A 59 8.54 30.28 -10.72
C ASN A 59 7.13 29.66 -10.67
N ALA A 60 6.97 28.60 -9.88
CA ALA A 60 5.65 28.00 -9.61
C ALA A 60 4.87 28.86 -8.59
N GLU A 61 3.58 29.01 -8.83
CA GLU A 61 2.61 29.51 -7.85
C GLU A 61 2.15 28.32 -7.01
N VAL A 62 2.47 28.33 -5.70
CA VAL A 62 2.27 27.17 -4.82
C VAL A 62 1.07 27.38 -3.89
N PHE A 63 0.15 26.43 -3.93
CA PHE A 63 -0.92 26.25 -2.96
C PHE A 63 -0.59 25.04 -2.09
N GLU A 64 -1.00 25.04 -0.83
CA GLU A 64 -0.65 23.95 0.10
C GLU A 64 -1.90 23.27 0.66
N LEU A 65 -1.88 21.94 0.68
CA LEU A 65 -2.75 21.11 1.51
C LEU A 65 -1.88 20.30 2.46
N THR A 66 -1.95 20.64 3.74
CA THR A 66 -1.21 19.98 4.82
C THR A 66 -2.13 19.16 5.72
N GLY A 67 -1.54 18.27 6.52
CA GLY A 67 -2.28 17.52 7.54
C GLY A 67 -3.04 16.33 7.00
N VAL A 68 -2.63 15.78 5.85
CA VAL A 68 -3.15 14.47 5.39
C VAL A 68 -2.89 13.43 6.47
N GLU A 69 -3.95 12.74 6.86
CA GLU A 69 -3.94 11.73 7.91
C GLU A 69 -3.25 10.44 7.45
N PRO A 70 -2.72 9.59 8.37
CA PRO A 70 -2.21 8.27 8.02
C PRO A 70 -3.25 7.40 7.30
N ASN A 71 -4.51 7.48 7.73
CA ASN A 71 -5.68 6.98 7.01
C ASN A 71 -6.39 8.16 6.33
N PRO A 72 -6.11 8.46 5.04
CA PRO A 72 -6.48 9.72 4.43
C PRO A 72 -8.00 9.86 4.33
N ARG A 73 -8.52 11.01 4.77
CA ARG A 73 -9.96 11.23 4.94
C ARG A 73 -10.61 11.91 3.73
N VAL A 74 -11.84 11.51 3.41
CA VAL A 74 -12.64 12.16 2.35
C VAL A 74 -12.84 13.66 2.59
N SER A 75 -12.89 14.09 3.85
CA SER A 75 -12.94 15.51 4.22
C SER A 75 -11.70 16.29 3.77
N THR A 76 -10.52 15.67 3.87
CA THR A 76 -9.24 16.28 3.46
C THR A 76 -9.13 16.30 1.94
N VAL A 77 -9.60 15.24 1.28
CA VAL A 77 -9.74 15.20 -0.19
C VAL A 77 -10.64 16.34 -0.69
N LYS A 78 -11.82 16.54 -0.08
CA LYS A 78 -12.76 17.62 -0.45
C LYS A 78 -12.12 19.01 -0.32
N LYS A 79 -11.31 19.25 0.71
CA LYS A 79 -10.54 20.50 0.86
C LYS A 79 -9.54 20.69 -0.28
N GLY A 80 -8.79 19.64 -0.64
CA GLY A 80 -7.85 19.69 -1.76
C GLY A 80 -8.53 19.99 -3.10
N ILE A 81 -9.68 19.36 -3.36
CA ILE A 81 -10.48 19.62 -4.57
C ILE A 81 -10.92 21.08 -4.63
N GLN A 82 -11.37 21.63 -3.50
CA GLN A 82 -11.78 23.03 -3.42
C GLN A 82 -10.63 23.98 -3.75
N ILE A 83 -9.43 23.74 -3.18
CA ILE A 83 -8.22 24.52 -3.50
C ILE A 83 -7.91 24.44 -5.01
N CYS A 84 -8.00 23.24 -5.60
CA CYS A 84 -7.76 23.05 -7.03
C CYS A 84 -8.75 23.85 -7.90
N LYS A 85 -10.04 23.80 -7.57
CA LYS A 85 -11.10 24.50 -8.34
C LYS A 85 -11.01 26.01 -8.18
N ASP A 86 -10.81 26.52 -6.96
CA ASP A 86 -10.79 27.97 -6.69
C ASP A 86 -9.59 28.69 -7.31
N ASN A 87 -8.45 28.01 -7.39
CA ASN A 87 -7.20 28.62 -7.83
C ASN A 87 -6.80 28.25 -9.26
N GLY A 88 -7.52 27.31 -9.88
CA GLY A 88 -7.18 26.76 -11.19
C GLY A 88 -5.85 26.03 -11.16
N VAL A 89 -5.66 25.12 -10.20
CA VAL A 89 -4.45 24.30 -10.08
C VAL A 89 -4.28 23.45 -11.34
N GLU A 90 -3.06 23.43 -11.86
CA GLU A 90 -2.69 22.73 -13.10
C GLU A 90 -1.98 21.40 -12.82
N PHE A 91 -1.27 21.32 -11.70
CA PHE A 91 -0.48 20.15 -11.30
C PHE A 91 -0.52 19.95 -9.78
N ILE A 92 -0.51 18.68 -9.34
CA ILE A 92 -0.43 18.34 -7.91
C ILE A 92 0.92 17.66 -7.63
N LEU A 93 1.65 18.13 -6.62
CA LEU A 93 2.87 17.50 -6.14
C LEU A 93 2.61 16.86 -4.77
N ALA A 94 2.63 15.54 -4.71
CA ALA A 94 2.51 14.78 -3.47
C ALA A 94 3.89 14.57 -2.84
N VAL A 95 4.09 14.98 -1.58
CA VAL A 95 5.36 14.78 -0.86
C VAL A 95 5.07 14.07 0.46
N GLY A 96 5.32 12.76 0.50
CA GLY A 96 4.99 11.94 1.67
C GLY A 96 4.97 10.43 1.38
N GLY A 97 4.34 9.68 2.29
CA GLY A 97 4.08 8.25 2.11
C GLY A 97 2.77 7.97 1.36
N GLY A 98 2.35 6.70 1.34
CA GLY A 98 1.17 6.23 0.62
C GLY A 98 -0.11 7.02 0.90
N SER A 99 -0.37 7.42 2.15
CA SER A 99 -1.58 8.20 2.49
C SER A 99 -1.68 9.55 1.78
N VAL A 100 -0.55 10.24 1.62
CA VAL A 100 -0.45 11.52 0.90
C VAL A 100 -0.70 11.31 -0.59
N ILE A 101 -0.17 10.23 -1.16
CA ILE A 101 -0.34 9.88 -2.57
C ILE A 101 -1.78 9.45 -2.84
N ASP A 102 -2.38 8.64 -1.98
CA ASP A 102 -3.76 8.17 -2.09
C ASP A 102 -4.75 9.33 -2.00
N CYS A 103 -4.54 10.24 -1.05
CA CYS A 103 -5.29 11.50 -0.95
C CYS A 103 -5.14 12.33 -2.24
N THR A 104 -3.92 12.43 -2.77
CA THR A 104 -3.62 13.16 -4.02
C THR A 104 -4.37 12.56 -5.22
N LYS A 105 -4.40 11.23 -5.36
CA LYS A 105 -5.16 10.55 -6.42
C LYS A 105 -6.65 10.90 -6.38
N ALA A 106 -7.23 10.93 -5.18
CA ALA A 106 -8.64 11.30 -5.00
C ALA A 106 -8.88 12.79 -5.27
N ILE A 107 -7.96 13.68 -4.88
CA ILE A 107 -8.03 15.11 -5.22
C ILE A 107 -7.94 15.30 -6.74
N ALA A 108 -7.00 14.61 -7.40
CA ALA A 108 -6.76 14.72 -8.83
C ALA A 108 -8.00 14.32 -9.65
N ALA A 109 -8.60 13.16 -9.33
CA ALA A 109 -9.82 12.70 -9.97
C ALA A 109 -11.04 13.56 -9.61
N GLY A 110 -11.23 13.87 -8.32
CA GLY A 110 -12.35 14.68 -7.84
C GLY A 110 -12.34 16.13 -8.34
N SER A 111 -11.17 16.66 -8.70
CA SER A 111 -11.04 18.00 -9.32
C SER A 111 -11.60 18.03 -10.75
N LYS A 112 -11.70 16.88 -11.41
CA LYS A 112 -12.30 16.71 -12.75
C LYS A 112 -13.69 16.08 -12.70
N TYR A 113 -14.30 16.00 -11.53
CA TYR A 113 -15.63 15.44 -11.32
C TYR A 113 -16.57 16.48 -10.71
N ASP A 114 -17.80 16.53 -11.24
CA ASP A 114 -18.84 17.46 -10.79
C ASP A 114 -19.65 16.94 -9.60
N GLY A 115 -19.62 15.62 -9.35
CA GLY A 115 -20.30 14.98 -8.21
C GLY A 115 -19.46 14.89 -6.93
N ASP A 116 -19.93 14.11 -5.97
CA ASP A 116 -19.16 13.86 -4.73
C ASP A 116 -18.03 12.88 -5.02
N VAL A 117 -16.80 13.22 -4.66
CA VAL A 117 -15.64 12.32 -4.81
C VAL A 117 -15.84 10.97 -4.10
N TRP A 118 -16.69 10.90 -3.07
CA TRP A 118 -17.05 9.63 -2.43
C TRP A 118 -17.79 8.68 -3.37
N ASP A 119 -18.49 9.19 -4.40
CA ASP A 119 -19.11 8.36 -5.44
C ASP A 119 -18.06 7.61 -6.28
N ILE A 120 -16.88 8.21 -6.49
CA ILE A 120 -15.75 7.56 -7.15
C ILE A 120 -15.18 6.46 -6.24
N VAL A 121 -14.96 6.77 -4.96
CA VAL A 121 -14.41 5.81 -3.99
C VAL A 121 -15.34 4.61 -3.79
N THR A 122 -16.65 4.84 -3.75
CA THR A 122 -17.69 3.79 -3.63
C THR A 122 -18.10 3.19 -4.98
N LYS A 123 -17.40 3.54 -6.07
CA LYS A 123 -17.58 2.99 -7.42
C LYS A 123 -18.98 3.22 -8.03
N LYS A 124 -19.71 4.24 -7.53
CA LYS A 124 -20.94 4.76 -8.14
C LYS A 124 -20.64 5.64 -9.35
N ALA A 125 -19.44 6.20 -9.41
CA ALA A 125 -18.91 6.93 -10.55
C ALA A 125 -17.53 6.39 -10.95
N PHE A 126 -17.19 6.53 -12.24
CA PHE A 126 -15.88 6.17 -12.77
C PHE A 126 -15.09 7.42 -13.11
N ALA A 127 -13.87 7.54 -12.58
CA ALA A 127 -12.97 8.65 -12.90
C ALA A 127 -12.38 8.46 -14.30
N SER A 128 -12.84 9.22 -15.29
CA SER A 128 -12.32 9.22 -16.67
C SER A 128 -11.25 10.28 -16.93
N GLU A 129 -11.10 11.24 -16.01
CA GLU A 129 -10.12 12.33 -16.07
C GLU A 129 -9.55 12.60 -14.67
N ALA A 130 -8.34 13.14 -14.61
CA ALA A 130 -7.71 13.61 -13.38
C ALA A 130 -6.74 14.76 -13.70
N LEU A 131 -6.47 15.63 -12.72
CA LEU A 131 -5.33 16.54 -12.81
C LEU A 131 -4.01 15.72 -12.87
N PRO A 132 -3.02 16.13 -13.68
CA PRO A 132 -1.71 15.49 -13.63
C PRO A 132 -1.07 15.72 -12.27
N PHE A 133 -0.37 14.72 -11.77
CA PHE A 133 0.34 14.80 -10.52
C PHE A 133 1.63 13.99 -10.54
N GLY A 134 2.57 14.36 -9.68
CA GLY A 134 3.81 13.64 -9.46
C GLY A 134 4.04 13.42 -7.98
N THR A 135 4.96 12.51 -7.65
CA THR A 135 5.22 12.14 -6.25
C THR A 135 6.70 12.29 -5.88
N VAL A 136 6.94 12.65 -4.63
CA VAL A 136 8.22 12.49 -3.92
C VAL A 136 7.94 11.57 -2.74
N LEU A 137 8.35 10.31 -2.87
CA LEU A 137 8.04 9.28 -1.89
C LEU A 137 8.95 9.39 -0.67
N THR A 138 8.38 9.31 0.53
CA THR A 138 9.14 9.39 1.79
C THR A 138 8.95 8.18 2.70
N LEU A 139 8.23 7.14 2.26
CA LEU A 139 7.98 5.91 3.01
C LEU A 139 7.79 4.73 2.06
N ALA A 140 8.57 3.67 2.23
CA ALA A 140 8.39 2.41 1.53
C ALA A 140 7.26 1.59 2.17
N ALA A 141 6.17 1.34 1.44
CA ALA A 141 5.05 0.50 1.90
C ALA A 141 4.15 0.07 0.72
N THR A 142 3.41 1.05 0.19
CA THR A 142 2.18 0.79 -0.59
C THR A 142 2.36 0.58 -2.11
N GLY A 143 3.52 0.94 -2.67
CA GLY A 143 3.70 1.03 -4.13
C GLY A 143 2.79 2.07 -4.83
N SER A 144 2.09 2.93 -4.06
CA SER A 144 1.13 3.92 -4.56
C SER A 144 1.77 4.92 -5.53
N GLU A 145 3.06 5.16 -5.40
CA GLU A 145 3.87 5.98 -6.30
C GLU A 145 4.03 5.39 -7.72
N MET A 146 3.68 4.13 -7.97
CA MET A 146 3.79 3.54 -9.31
C MET A 146 2.57 2.68 -9.66
N ASN A 147 1.41 3.00 -9.08
CA ASN A 147 0.15 2.34 -9.38
C ASN A 147 -1.03 3.34 -9.45
N ALA A 148 -2.19 2.83 -9.86
CA ALA A 148 -3.43 3.60 -9.98
C ALA A 148 -4.40 3.45 -8.79
N GLY A 149 -4.10 2.58 -7.82
CA GLY A 149 -4.96 2.32 -6.67
C GLY A 149 -4.91 3.45 -5.64
N SER A 150 -5.99 3.65 -4.90
CA SER A 150 -6.07 4.59 -3.77
C SER A 150 -7.08 4.07 -2.75
N VAL A 151 -6.80 4.28 -1.47
CA VAL A 151 -7.69 3.92 -0.35
C VAL A 151 -8.05 5.18 0.42
N ILE A 152 -9.35 5.49 0.52
CA ILE A 152 -9.85 6.67 1.23
C ILE A 152 -10.82 6.25 2.34
N THR A 153 -10.73 6.97 3.46
CA THR A 153 -11.57 6.75 4.64
C THR A 153 -12.66 7.81 4.72
N ASN A 154 -13.90 7.37 4.88
CA ASN A 154 -15.00 8.19 5.37
C ASN A 154 -15.15 7.96 6.88
N TRP A 155 -14.66 8.94 7.64
CA TRP A 155 -14.62 8.87 9.09
C TRP A 155 -16.00 9.02 9.74
N GLU A 156 -16.95 9.67 9.07
CA GLU A 156 -18.31 9.85 9.60
C GLU A 156 -19.12 8.56 9.58
N THR A 157 -18.83 7.67 8.62
CA THR A 157 -19.52 6.38 8.42
C THR A 157 -18.67 5.17 8.84
N ASN A 158 -17.42 5.40 9.27
CA ASN A 158 -16.43 4.36 9.57
C ASN A 158 -16.26 3.41 8.38
N GLU A 159 -16.03 3.97 7.19
CA GLU A 159 -15.84 3.22 5.94
C GLU A 159 -14.45 3.51 5.36
N LYS A 160 -13.72 2.47 4.94
CA LYS A 160 -12.43 2.60 4.27
C LYS A 160 -12.43 1.71 3.04
N TYR A 161 -12.33 2.31 1.85
CA TYR A 161 -12.50 1.58 0.60
C TYR A 161 -11.38 1.87 -0.40
N GLY A 162 -10.94 0.81 -1.06
CA GLY A 162 -10.04 0.86 -2.20
C GLY A 162 -10.78 1.11 -3.51
N TRP A 163 -10.23 2.02 -4.31
CA TRP A 163 -10.67 2.36 -5.66
C TRP A 163 -9.44 2.57 -6.55
N GLY A 164 -9.66 2.78 -7.85
CA GLY A 164 -8.57 3.12 -8.76
C GLY A 164 -9.08 3.40 -10.17
N SER A 165 -8.27 4.12 -10.95
CA SER A 165 -8.54 4.41 -12.36
C SER A 165 -7.25 4.54 -13.17
N PRO A 166 -7.22 4.16 -14.46
CA PRO A 166 -6.05 4.40 -15.31
C PRO A 166 -5.58 5.86 -15.39
N VAL A 167 -6.44 6.84 -15.06
CA VAL A 167 -6.06 8.26 -15.03
C VAL A 167 -5.40 8.71 -13.74
N THR A 168 -5.32 7.83 -12.73
CA THR A 168 -4.71 8.13 -11.41
C THR A 168 -3.34 7.51 -11.24
N PHE A 169 -2.65 7.16 -12.34
CA PHE A 169 -1.21 6.93 -12.31
C PHE A 169 -0.46 8.27 -12.17
N PRO A 170 0.56 8.36 -11.30
CA PRO A 170 1.46 9.50 -11.29
C PRO A 170 2.14 9.68 -12.65
N GLN A 171 2.36 10.93 -13.07
CA GLN A 171 3.14 11.24 -14.27
C GLN A 171 4.61 10.87 -14.08
N PHE A 172 5.14 11.19 -12.89
CA PHE A 172 6.46 10.78 -12.44
C PHE A 172 6.44 10.53 -10.93
N SER A 173 7.42 9.76 -10.47
CA SER A 173 7.65 9.50 -9.05
C SER A 173 9.13 9.51 -8.73
N ILE A 174 9.52 10.36 -7.78
CA ILE A 174 10.89 10.50 -7.28
C ILE A 174 11.05 9.69 -6.01
N LEU A 175 11.97 8.73 -6.05
CA LEU A 175 12.29 7.80 -4.99
C LEU A 175 13.76 8.00 -4.61
N ASP A 176 13.99 8.83 -3.61
CA ASP A 176 15.31 9.01 -3.00
C ASP A 176 15.35 8.24 -1.67
N PRO A 177 16.20 7.21 -1.54
CA PRO A 177 16.31 6.44 -0.29
C PRO A 177 16.61 7.30 0.94
N VAL A 178 17.31 8.43 0.79
CA VAL A 178 17.62 9.37 1.88
C VAL A 178 16.35 9.93 2.51
N HIS A 179 15.28 10.13 1.73
CA HIS A 179 14.01 10.65 2.24
C HIS A 179 13.31 9.68 3.19
N THR A 180 13.72 8.41 3.22
CA THR A 180 13.16 7.38 4.09
C THR A 180 13.99 7.14 5.36
N ALA A 181 15.21 7.70 5.48
CA ALA A 181 16.10 7.46 6.60
C ALA A 181 15.49 7.87 7.97
N SER A 182 14.74 8.97 7.99
CA SER A 182 14.07 9.50 9.19
C SER A 182 12.78 8.76 9.59
N VAL A 183 12.36 7.72 8.85
CA VAL A 183 11.14 6.97 9.15
C VAL A 183 11.34 6.17 10.45
N PRO A 184 10.43 6.28 11.44
CA PRO A 184 10.52 5.52 12.69
C PRO A 184 10.57 4.01 12.47
N ARG A 185 11.13 3.29 13.45
CA ARG A 185 11.25 1.83 13.45
C ARG A 185 9.92 1.13 13.15
N ASP A 186 8.87 1.43 13.92
CA ASP A 186 7.57 0.79 13.78
C ASP A 186 6.96 1.02 12.39
N GLN A 187 7.06 2.23 11.85
CA GLN A 187 6.58 2.55 10.51
C GLN A 187 7.40 1.86 9.41
N THR A 188 8.69 1.62 9.66
CA THR A 188 9.54 0.83 8.76
C THR A 188 9.12 -0.64 8.77
N ILE A 189 8.81 -1.19 9.95
CA ILE A 189 8.29 -2.56 10.11
C ILE A 189 6.94 -2.70 9.41
N TYR A 190 5.99 -1.80 9.69
CA TYR A 190 4.66 -1.80 9.05
C TYR A 190 4.77 -1.69 7.53
N GLY A 191 5.68 -0.85 7.03
CA GLY A 191 5.97 -0.77 5.60
C GLY A 191 6.44 -2.10 5.02
N MET A 192 7.40 -2.78 5.66
CA MET A 192 7.87 -4.08 5.18
C MET A 192 6.79 -5.18 5.23
N VAL A 193 5.94 -5.19 6.26
CA VAL A 193 4.79 -6.10 6.33
C VAL A 193 3.81 -5.84 5.19
N ASP A 194 3.51 -4.57 4.91
CA ASP A 194 2.61 -4.16 3.83
C ASP A 194 3.17 -4.56 2.45
N ILE A 195 4.45 -4.34 2.22
CA ILE A 195 5.17 -4.79 1.01
C ILE A 195 5.01 -6.30 0.83
N MET A 196 5.30 -7.08 1.87
CA MET A 196 5.17 -8.54 1.79
C MET A 196 3.72 -8.96 1.58
N SER A 197 2.77 -8.31 2.25
CA SER A 197 1.34 -8.60 2.14
C SER A 197 0.83 -8.36 0.71
N HIS A 198 1.22 -7.25 0.07
CA HIS A 198 0.91 -7.00 -1.34
C HIS A 198 1.44 -8.11 -2.27
N VAL A 199 2.65 -8.61 -2.02
CA VAL A 199 3.20 -9.73 -2.78
C VAL A 199 2.42 -11.02 -2.52
N LEU A 200 2.10 -11.32 -1.25
CA LEU A 200 1.38 -12.53 -0.87
C LEU A 200 -0.06 -12.54 -1.43
N GLU A 201 -0.75 -11.39 -1.45
CA GLU A 201 -2.06 -11.27 -2.09
C GLU A 201 -2.01 -11.67 -3.56
N GLN A 202 -0.92 -11.35 -4.25
CA GLN A 202 -0.71 -11.71 -5.66
C GLN A 202 -0.20 -13.15 -5.81
N TYR A 203 0.57 -13.67 -4.86
CA TYR A 203 1.15 -15.01 -4.89
C TYR A 203 0.11 -16.12 -4.69
N PHE A 204 -0.86 -15.90 -3.80
CA PHE A 204 -1.93 -16.86 -3.54
C PHE A 204 -3.03 -16.75 -4.60
N HIS A 205 -2.83 -17.47 -5.70
CA HIS A 205 -3.76 -17.57 -6.82
C HIS A 205 -3.90 -19.01 -7.36
N HIS A 206 -4.90 -19.23 -8.21
CA HIS A 206 -5.16 -20.51 -8.90
C HIS A 206 -4.52 -20.66 -10.29
N GLY A 207 -3.71 -19.70 -10.73
CA GLY A 207 -2.96 -19.81 -12.00
C GLY A 207 -2.00 -21.01 -12.02
N THR A 208 -1.95 -21.77 -13.12
CA THR A 208 -1.19 -23.03 -13.21
C THR A 208 0.14 -22.95 -13.96
N ASN A 209 0.31 -21.96 -14.83
CA ASN A 209 1.58 -21.70 -15.55
C ASN A 209 1.98 -20.26 -15.27
N THR A 210 2.68 -20.05 -14.15
CA THR A 210 3.02 -18.74 -13.55
C THR A 210 4.45 -18.71 -13.01
N GLU A 211 5.33 -19.62 -13.46
CA GLU A 211 6.66 -19.83 -12.87
C GLU A 211 7.50 -18.53 -12.78
N LEU A 212 7.41 -17.64 -13.77
CA LEU A 212 8.10 -16.35 -13.74
C LEU A 212 7.48 -15.39 -12.72
N GLN A 213 6.15 -15.28 -12.68
CA GLN A 213 5.42 -14.45 -11.73
C GLN A 213 5.68 -14.89 -10.29
N ASP A 214 5.62 -16.21 -10.05
CA ASP A 214 5.92 -16.83 -8.76
C ASP A 214 7.36 -16.47 -8.33
N ARG A 215 8.34 -16.59 -9.24
CA ARG A 215 9.74 -16.22 -8.96
C ARG A 215 9.94 -14.73 -8.69
N TYR A 216 9.21 -13.84 -9.37
CA TYR A 216 9.27 -12.42 -9.06
C TYR A 216 8.72 -12.13 -7.66
N CYS A 217 7.59 -12.73 -7.30
CA CYS A 217 7.04 -12.60 -5.96
C CYS A 217 8.03 -13.14 -4.90
N GLU A 218 8.56 -14.34 -5.12
CA GLU A 218 9.55 -14.97 -4.23
C GLU A 218 10.81 -14.12 -4.08
N SER A 219 11.27 -13.49 -5.17
CA SER A 219 12.44 -12.61 -5.14
C SER A 219 12.20 -11.38 -4.26
N VAL A 220 11.03 -10.74 -4.36
CA VAL A 220 10.69 -9.60 -3.48
C VAL A 220 10.59 -10.05 -2.03
N LEU A 221 9.89 -11.15 -1.75
CA LEU A 221 9.72 -11.67 -0.39
C LEU A 221 11.06 -12.02 0.26
N ARG A 222 11.92 -12.78 -0.43
CA ARG A 222 13.25 -13.14 0.08
C ARG A 222 14.13 -11.92 0.28
N THR A 223 14.11 -10.97 -0.64
CA THR A 223 14.88 -9.72 -0.51
C THR A 223 14.48 -8.93 0.74
N VAL A 224 13.18 -8.84 1.03
CA VAL A 224 12.68 -8.20 2.26
C VAL A 224 13.10 -9.00 3.50
N ILE A 225 12.95 -10.33 3.50
CA ILE A 225 13.35 -11.20 4.62
C ILE A 225 14.84 -11.05 4.95
N GLU A 226 15.69 -11.00 3.92
CA GLU A 226 17.15 -10.90 4.07
C GLU A 226 17.63 -9.49 4.45
N THR A 227 16.85 -8.45 4.11
CA THR A 227 17.24 -7.04 4.32
C THR A 227 16.65 -6.47 5.61
N ALA A 228 15.45 -6.89 6.01
CA ALA A 228 14.74 -6.33 7.16
C ALA A 228 15.57 -6.36 8.45
N PRO A 229 16.21 -7.46 8.87
CA PRO A 229 17.01 -7.47 10.10
C PRO A 229 18.19 -6.51 10.04
N LYS A 230 18.81 -6.35 8.85
CA LYS A 230 19.94 -5.44 8.63
C LYS A 230 19.49 -3.99 8.74
N LEU A 231 18.38 -3.64 8.07
CA LEU A 231 17.78 -2.30 8.18
C LEU A 231 17.36 -1.97 9.61
N LEU A 232 16.81 -2.93 10.35
CA LEU A 232 16.41 -2.70 11.74
C LEU A 232 17.60 -2.59 12.70
N SER A 233 18.77 -3.08 12.32
CA SER A 233 20.02 -2.86 13.07
C SER A 233 20.67 -1.51 12.79
N ASP A 234 20.42 -0.94 11.60
CA ASP A 234 20.92 0.37 11.15
C ASP A 234 19.84 1.07 10.31
N LEU A 235 18.92 1.77 10.99
CA LEU A 235 17.72 2.37 10.38
C LEU A 235 18.01 3.49 9.38
N GLU A 236 19.21 4.04 9.38
CA GLU A 236 19.61 5.11 8.47
C GLU A 236 20.48 4.58 7.31
N ASN A 237 20.72 3.27 7.26
CA ASN A 237 21.53 2.66 6.22
C ASN A 237 20.95 2.88 4.82
N TYR A 238 21.70 3.60 3.97
CA TYR A 238 21.26 3.94 2.62
C TYR A 238 20.96 2.70 1.78
N GLU A 239 21.83 1.68 1.77
CA GLU A 239 21.69 0.51 0.90
C GLU A 239 20.46 -0.33 1.28
N HIS A 240 20.20 -0.47 2.58
CA HIS A 240 19.03 -1.20 3.05
C HIS A 240 17.74 -0.42 2.84
N ARG A 241 17.75 0.91 3.03
CA ARG A 241 16.61 1.77 2.66
C ARG A 241 16.34 1.72 1.16
N GLU A 242 17.37 1.78 0.34
CA GLU A 242 17.29 1.68 -1.13
C GLU A 242 16.63 0.37 -1.57
N THR A 243 17.09 -0.74 -1.00
CA THR A 243 16.57 -2.07 -1.29
C THR A 243 15.09 -2.21 -0.91
N ILE A 244 14.72 -1.83 0.31
CA ILE A 244 13.33 -1.91 0.78
C ILE A 244 12.41 -0.95 0.01
N LEU A 245 12.90 0.26 -0.31
CA LEU A 245 12.16 1.24 -1.11
C LEU A 245 11.80 0.69 -2.47
N TYR A 246 12.77 0.11 -3.18
CA TYR A 246 12.51 -0.48 -4.49
C TYR A 246 11.62 -1.72 -4.42
N CYS A 247 11.78 -2.56 -3.39
CA CYS A 247 10.87 -3.69 -3.15
C CYS A 247 9.42 -3.22 -3.00
N GLY A 248 9.18 -2.11 -2.30
CA GLY A 248 7.82 -1.59 -2.11
C GLY A 248 7.16 -1.10 -3.39
N THR A 249 7.92 -0.46 -4.29
CA THR A 249 7.42 -0.10 -5.62
C THR A 249 7.05 -1.34 -6.43
N MET A 250 7.94 -2.33 -6.46
CA MET A 250 7.76 -3.53 -7.26
C MET A 250 6.64 -4.44 -6.72
N ALA A 251 6.36 -4.37 -5.42
CA ALA A 251 5.30 -5.14 -4.78
C ALA A 251 3.90 -4.83 -5.33
N LEU A 252 3.64 -3.59 -5.80
CA LEU A 252 2.30 -3.21 -6.25
C LEU A 252 2.24 -2.33 -7.52
N ASN A 253 3.27 -2.31 -8.37
CA ASN A 253 3.22 -1.59 -9.65
C ASN A 253 2.49 -2.35 -10.78
N GLY A 254 1.94 -3.54 -10.48
CA GLY A 254 1.18 -4.39 -11.39
C GLY A 254 1.99 -5.50 -12.08
N ILE A 255 3.33 -5.51 -11.98
CA ILE A 255 4.16 -6.53 -12.63
C ILE A 255 3.92 -7.94 -12.06
N LEU A 256 3.71 -8.04 -10.75
CA LEU A 256 3.54 -9.33 -10.06
C LEU A 256 2.19 -9.99 -10.39
N ALA A 257 1.14 -9.19 -10.61
CA ALA A 257 -0.20 -9.68 -10.96
C ALA A 257 -0.38 -10.07 -12.44
N MET A 258 0.65 -9.91 -13.31
CA MET A 258 0.48 -10.13 -14.75
C MET A 258 0.06 -11.57 -15.09
N GLY A 259 -1.16 -11.72 -15.61
CA GLY A 259 -1.72 -13.01 -16.01
C GLY A 259 -2.29 -13.85 -14.86
N VAL A 260 -2.43 -13.25 -13.67
CA VAL A 260 -3.02 -13.87 -12.48
C VAL A 260 -4.00 -12.92 -11.81
N ARG A 261 -4.83 -13.45 -10.91
CA ARG A 261 -5.71 -12.65 -10.06
C ARG A 261 -5.43 -13.05 -8.61
N GLY A 262 -4.86 -12.12 -7.86
CA GLY A 262 -4.61 -12.27 -6.43
C GLY A 262 -5.89 -12.27 -5.60
N ASP A 263 -5.79 -12.52 -4.30
CA ASP A 263 -6.93 -12.75 -3.41
C ASP A 263 -7.62 -11.48 -2.89
N TRP A 264 -6.84 -10.58 -2.28
CA TRP A 264 -7.24 -9.31 -1.66
C TRP A 264 -8.14 -9.41 -0.41
N ALA A 265 -8.40 -10.61 0.11
CA ALA A 265 -9.30 -10.74 1.27
C ALA A 265 -8.67 -10.17 2.54
N THR A 266 -7.37 -10.33 2.75
CA THR A 266 -6.73 -9.85 3.99
C THR A 266 -6.74 -8.33 4.06
N HIS A 267 -6.50 -7.63 2.94
CA HIS A 267 -6.61 -6.17 2.88
C HIS A 267 -8.05 -5.69 3.10
N ASN A 268 -9.06 -6.38 2.56
CA ASN A 268 -10.46 -6.02 2.81
C ASN A 268 -10.87 -6.20 4.28
N ILE A 269 -10.41 -7.29 4.91
CA ILE A 269 -10.62 -7.54 6.34
C ILE A 269 -9.90 -6.46 7.17
N GLU A 270 -8.66 -6.13 6.83
CA GLU A 270 -7.90 -5.07 7.51
C GLU A 270 -8.57 -3.71 7.37
N HIS A 271 -9.04 -3.34 6.17
CA HIS A 271 -9.69 -2.05 5.95
C HIS A 271 -10.86 -1.83 6.91
N ALA A 272 -11.63 -2.87 7.23
CA ALA A 272 -12.69 -2.79 8.20
C ALA A 272 -12.18 -2.58 9.64
N VAL A 273 -11.04 -3.16 10.02
CA VAL A 273 -10.38 -2.92 11.31
C VAL A 273 -9.91 -1.47 11.40
N SER A 274 -9.14 -1.02 10.41
CA SER A 274 -8.65 0.37 10.27
C SER A 274 -9.81 1.38 10.30
N ALA A 275 -10.94 1.07 9.66
CA ALA A 275 -12.09 1.97 9.61
C ALA A 275 -12.79 2.16 10.97
N VAL A 276 -12.64 1.21 11.90
CA VAL A 276 -13.25 1.26 13.23
C VAL A 276 -12.27 1.77 14.30
N HIS A 277 -10.99 1.37 14.21
CA HIS A 277 -10.00 1.59 15.27
C HIS A 277 -8.79 2.46 14.87
N ASP A 278 -8.68 2.89 13.61
CA ASP A 278 -7.60 3.77 13.10
C ASP A 278 -6.18 3.24 13.36
N ILE A 279 -6.03 1.92 13.33
CA ILE A 279 -4.73 1.26 13.52
C ILE A 279 -3.83 1.44 12.28
N PRO A 280 -2.49 1.28 12.43
CA PRO A 280 -1.59 1.23 11.29
C PRO A 280 -1.89 0.03 10.38
N HIS A 281 -2.03 0.27 9.07
CA HIS A 281 -2.40 -0.73 8.06
C HIS A 281 -1.53 -2.00 8.11
N GLY A 282 -0.21 -1.84 8.03
CA GLY A 282 0.73 -2.96 8.11
C GLY A 282 0.73 -3.69 9.46
N GLY A 283 0.33 -3.01 10.54
CA GLY A 283 0.14 -3.63 11.85
C GLY A 283 -1.06 -4.59 11.86
N GLY A 284 -2.18 -4.17 11.28
CA GLY A 284 -3.34 -5.03 11.09
C GLY A 284 -3.05 -6.24 10.19
N LEU A 285 -2.34 -6.03 9.08
CA LEU A 285 -1.95 -7.11 8.17
C LEU A 285 -1.03 -8.14 8.83
N ALA A 286 -0.07 -7.70 9.65
CA ALA A 286 0.84 -8.60 10.39
C ALA A 286 0.07 -9.66 11.21
N ILE A 287 -1.06 -9.24 11.79
CA ILE A 287 -1.93 -10.06 12.63
C ILE A 287 -2.82 -10.96 11.76
N LEU A 288 -3.51 -10.36 10.78
CA LEU A 288 -4.60 -11.01 10.04
C LEU A 288 -4.09 -12.01 9.00
N PHE A 289 -3.00 -11.70 8.29
CA PHE A 289 -2.56 -12.49 7.13
C PHE A 289 -2.24 -13.96 7.50
N PRO A 290 -1.46 -14.26 8.54
CA PRO A 290 -1.10 -15.66 8.83
C PRO A 290 -2.32 -16.44 9.34
N ASN A 291 -3.30 -15.78 9.95
CA ASN A 291 -4.57 -16.40 10.36
C ASN A 291 -5.48 -16.69 9.17
N TRP A 292 -5.54 -15.77 8.19
CA TRP A 292 -6.18 -16.05 6.90
C TRP A 292 -5.51 -17.23 6.19
N MET A 293 -4.17 -17.29 6.14
CA MET A 293 -3.45 -18.40 5.51
C MET A 293 -3.81 -19.74 6.15
N LYS A 294 -3.84 -19.82 7.49
CA LYS A 294 -4.27 -21.02 8.23
C LYS A 294 -5.71 -21.40 7.90
N HIS A 295 -6.60 -20.41 7.74
CA HIS A 295 -8.02 -20.62 7.43
C HIS A 295 -8.26 -21.15 6.00
N VAL A 296 -7.42 -20.78 5.04
CA VAL A 296 -7.62 -21.11 3.61
C VAL A 296 -6.65 -22.16 3.07
N VAL A 297 -5.71 -22.69 3.87
CA VAL A 297 -4.65 -23.59 3.41
C VAL A 297 -5.15 -24.81 2.62
N GLU A 298 -6.32 -25.34 2.99
CA GLU A 298 -6.95 -26.49 2.33
C GLU A 298 -7.40 -26.22 0.89
N GLU A 299 -7.62 -24.95 0.53
CA GLU A 299 -8.05 -24.55 -0.80
C GLU A 299 -7.01 -24.92 -1.87
N ASN A 300 -5.72 -24.79 -1.55
CA ASN A 300 -4.65 -25.26 -2.41
C ASN A 300 -3.35 -25.48 -1.61
N VAL A 301 -3.25 -26.64 -0.97
CA VAL A 301 -2.08 -27.03 -0.15
C VAL A 301 -0.77 -26.96 -0.93
N SER A 302 -0.78 -27.32 -2.22
CA SER A 302 0.45 -27.33 -3.04
C SER A 302 1.04 -25.93 -3.25
N ARG A 303 0.19 -24.90 -3.36
CA ARG A 303 0.61 -23.49 -3.42
C ARG A 303 1.30 -23.04 -2.12
N PHE A 304 0.75 -23.40 -0.97
CA PHE A 304 1.36 -23.11 0.33
C PHE A 304 2.65 -23.90 0.56
N LYS A 305 2.71 -25.16 0.13
CA LYS A 305 3.96 -25.93 0.13
C LYS A 305 5.03 -25.26 -0.73
N GLN A 306 4.67 -24.77 -1.93
CA GLN A 306 5.60 -24.05 -2.79
C GLN A 306 6.14 -22.79 -2.09
N PHE A 307 5.26 -21.99 -1.48
CA PHE A 307 5.64 -20.84 -0.67
C PHE A 307 6.65 -21.22 0.43
N ALA A 308 6.34 -22.25 1.22
CA ALA A 308 7.17 -22.73 2.31
C ALA A 308 8.59 -23.10 1.82
N ILE A 309 8.69 -23.86 0.74
CA ILE A 309 9.98 -24.31 0.19
C ILE A 309 10.74 -23.14 -0.45
N ARG A 310 10.09 -22.34 -1.29
CA ARG A 310 10.81 -21.37 -2.13
C ARG A 310 11.15 -20.06 -1.42
N VAL A 311 10.36 -19.67 -0.43
CA VAL A 311 10.56 -18.41 0.32
C VAL A 311 11.30 -18.66 1.63
N PHE A 312 11.01 -19.77 2.32
CA PHE A 312 11.55 -20.06 3.65
C PHE A 312 12.46 -21.29 3.69
N ASP A 313 12.74 -21.92 2.55
CA ASP A 313 13.63 -23.07 2.44
C ASP A 313 13.21 -24.22 3.39
N ILE A 314 11.90 -24.44 3.58
CA ILE A 314 11.36 -25.48 4.47
C ILE A 314 11.61 -26.88 3.89
N GLU A 315 12.27 -27.73 4.67
CA GLU A 315 12.57 -29.12 4.35
C GLU A 315 11.32 -30.00 4.25
N THR A 316 11.31 -30.92 3.28
CA THR A 316 10.15 -31.79 2.98
C THR A 316 10.29 -33.22 3.48
N ASP A 317 11.48 -33.67 3.86
CA ASP A 317 11.75 -35.07 4.17
C ASP A 317 10.94 -35.55 5.38
N GLY A 318 10.19 -36.64 5.18
CA GLY A 318 9.34 -37.24 6.21
C GLY A 318 8.06 -36.46 6.53
N LYS A 319 7.71 -35.41 5.77
CA LYS A 319 6.52 -34.58 5.99
C LYS A 319 5.50 -34.72 4.87
N THR A 320 4.24 -34.58 5.21
CA THR A 320 3.15 -34.40 4.26
C THR A 320 3.17 -32.99 3.66
N ASP A 321 2.56 -32.81 2.50
CA ASP A 321 2.46 -31.50 1.85
C ASP A 321 1.78 -30.45 2.74
N LYS A 322 0.80 -30.88 3.54
CA LYS A 322 0.08 -30.02 4.48
C LYS A 322 0.96 -29.61 5.66
N GLU A 323 1.80 -30.50 6.19
CA GLU A 323 2.76 -30.15 7.25
C GLU A 323 3.76 -29.10 6.75
N VAL A 324 4.33 -29.28 5.56
CA VAL A 324 5.24 -28.30 4.94
C VAL A 324 4.53 -26.95 4.71
N ALA A 325 3.30 -26.96 4.22
CA ALA A 325 2.49 -25.76 4.04
C ALA A 325 2.27 -25.01 5.36
N LEU A 326 1.89 -25.70 6.43
CA LEU A 326 1.66 -25.11 7.75
C LEU A 326 2.96 -24.56 8.38
N GLU A 327 4.09 -25.26 8.19
CA GLU A 327 5.40 -24.76 8.63
C GLU A 327 5.79 -23.47 7.90
N GLY A 328 5.51 -23.34 6.60
CA GLY A 328 5.74 -22.08 5.88
C GLY A 328 4.91 -20.91 6.39
N ILE A 329 3.65 -21.16 6.76
CA ILE A 329 2.78 -20.14 7.38
C ILE A 329 3.35 -19.72 8.74
N GLU A 330 3.84 -20.68 9.53
CA GLU A 330 4.44 -20.39 10.82
C GLU A 330 5.79 -19.66 10.67
N ALA A 331 6.59 -19.99 9.65
CA ALA A 331 7.84 -19.29 9.35
C ALA A 331 7.60 -17.81 9.01
N LEU A 332 6.54 -17.49 8.25
CA LEU A 332 6.13 -16.09 8.02
C LEU A 332 5.77 -15.39 9.33
N ARG A 333 4.95 -16.03 10.17
CA ARG A 333 4.56 -15.48 11.47
C ARG A 333 5.77 -15.24 12.37
N GLN A 334 6.70 -16.19 12.43
CA GLN A 334 7.94 -16.08 13.21
C GLN A 334 8.83 -14.97 12.68
N PHE A 335 8.98 -14.85 11.36
CA PHE A 335 9.74 -13.76 10.75
C PHE A 335 9.15 -12.39 11.13
N TRP A 336 7.84 -12.19 10.94
CA TRP A 336 7.18 -10.93 11.33
C TRP A 336 7.29 -10.65 12.83
N THR A 337 7.15 -11.67 13.68
CA THR A 337 7.37 -11.54 15.13
C THR A 337 8.83 -11.15 15.44
N SER A 338 9.81 -11.71 14.72
CA SER A 338 11.24 -11.44 14.94
C SER A 338 11.66 -10.01 14.59
N ILE A 339 10.91 -9.36 13.70
CA ILE A 339 11.07 -7.93 13.37
C ILE A 339 10.14 -7.04 14.19
N GLU A 340 9.54 -7.55 15.26
CA GLU A 340 8.67 -6.83 16.21
C GLU A 340 7.34 -6.35 15.61
N ALA A 341 6.86 -7.00 14.55
CA ALA A 341 5.52 -6.75 14.04
C ALA A 341 4.44 -7.26 15.04
N PRO A 342 3.28 -6.59 15.14
CA PRO A 342 2.18 -6.99 16.01
C PRO A 342 1.66 -8.39 15.67
N VAL A 343 1.17 -9.11 16.69
CA VAL A 343 0.77 -10.52 16.56
C VAL A 343 -0.69 -10.79 16.91
N THR A 344 -1.33 -9.90 17.68
CA THR A 344 -2.73 -9.98 18.07
C THR A 344 -3.45 -8.63 17.97
N LEU A 345 -4.74 -8.64 17.66
CA LEU A 345 -5.64 -7.48 17.71
C LEU A 345 -5.73 -6.88 19.13
N SER A 346 -5.51 -7.70 20.16
CA SER A 346 -5.47 -7.26 21.56
C SER A 346 -4.33 -6.24 21.81
N ASP A 347 -3.26 -6.24 21.01
CA ASP A 347 -2.18 -5.24 21.08
C ASP A 347 -2.68 -3.81 20.75
N TYR A 348 -3.82 -3.72 20.03
CA TYR A 348 -4.51 -2.48 19.69
C TYR A 348 -5.77 -2.23 20.52
N ALA A 349 -5.94 -2.94 21.63
CA ALA A 349 -7.13 -2.88 22.49
C ALA A 349 -8.43 -3.20 21.75
N ILE A 350 -8.38 -4.09 20.75
CA ILE A 350 -9.53 -4.59 20.01
C ILE A 350 -9.93 -5.94 20.60
N GLY A 351 -11.16 -6.03 21.11
CA GLY A 351 -11.68 -7.23 21.78
C GLY A 351 -12.74 -8.00 20.99
N GLU A 352 -13.26 -9.06 21.62
CA GLU A 352 -14.33 -9.89 21.05
C GLU A 352 -15.62 -9.10 20.80
N SER A 353 -15.88 -8.03 21.55
CA SER A 353 -17.08 -7.21 21.38
C SER A 353 -17.15 -6.46 20.04
N GLU A 354 -16.02 -6.22 19.38
CA GLU A 354 -15.96 -5.41 18.17
C GLU A 354 -15.97 -6.25 16.87
N ILE A 355 -15.71 -7.56 16.95
CA ILE A 355 -15.52 -8.43 15.77
C ILE A 355 -16.75 -8.46 14.85
N ASP A 356 -17.96 -8.42 15.41
CA ASP A 356 -19.20 -8.44 14.61
C ASP A 356 -19.37 -7.15 13.81
N ILE A 357 -19.02 -6.00 14.39
CA ILE A 357 -19.09 -4.70 13.72
C ILE A 357 -18.07 -4.66 12.58
N MET A 358 -16.83 -5.11 12.83
CA MET A 358 -15.80 -5.20 11.81
C MET A 358 -16.19 -6.16 10.68
N ALA A 359 -16.71 -7.35 11.00
CA ALA A 359 -17.15 -8.32 10.00
C ALA A 359 -18.31 -7.79 9.14
N ASN A 360 -19.29 -7.11 9.74
CA ASN A 360 -20.38 -6.48 8.99
C ASN A 360 -19.86 -5.41 8.01
N LYS A 361 -18.85 -4.62 8.41
CA LYS A 361 -18.22 -3.61 7.56
C LYS A 361 -17.42 -4.23 6.41
N ALA A 362 -16.64 -5.29 6.68
CA ALA A 362 -15.93 -6.03 5.65
C ALA A 362 -16.89 -6.62 4.60
N MET A 363 -18.05 -7.11 5.05
CA MET A 363 -19.08 -7.75 4.21
C MET A 363 -20.05 -6.76 3.52
N ALA A 364 -19.78 -5.46 3.54
CA ALA A 364 -20.68 -4.44 3.00
C ALA A 364 -21.06 -4.65 1.51
N TYR A 365 -20.19 -5.30 0.72
CA TYR A 365 -20.42 -5.64 -0.68
C TYR A 365 -20.63 -7.14 -0.92
N GLY A 366 -20.89 -7.93 0.13
CA GLY A 366 -21.04 -9.38 0.06
C GLY A 366 -19.70 -10.13 0.13
N GLU A 367 -19.70 -11.38 -0.35
CA GLU A 367 -18.53 -12.28 -0.28
C GLU A 367 -17.38 -11.81 -1.18
N PHE A 368 -16.16 -11.88 -0.64
CA PHE A 368 -14.93 -11.43 -1.31
C PHE A 368 -13.81 -12.48 -1.20
N GLY A 369 -12.64 -12.18 -1.77
CA GLY A 369 -11.56 -13.16 -1.99
C GLY A 369 -11.65 -13.82 -3.36
N ASN A 370 -10.50 -14.26 -3.89
CA ASN A 370 -10.38 -14.95 -5.18
C ASN A 370 -9.65 -16.29 -5.07
N PHE A 371 -8.77 -16.45 -4.09
CA PHE A 371 -8.17 -17.73 -3.72
C PHE A 371 -9.23 -18.58 -3.03
N LYS A 372 -9.86 -18.06 -1.97
CA LYS A 372 -11.08 -18.61 -1.37
C LYS A 372 -12.11 -17.50 -1.22
N LYS A 373 -13.36 -17.75 -1.65
CA LYS A 373 -14.47 -16.86 -1.34
C LYS A 373 -14.81 -16.94 0.15
N LEU A 374 -14.73 -15.82 0.85
CA LEU A 374 -15.02 -15.70 2.27
C LEU A 374 -16.42 -15.14 2.48
N ASN A 375 -17.20 -15.83 3.32
CA ASN A 375 -18.46 -15.32 3.85
C ASN A 375 -18.24 -14.67 5.24
N LYS A 376 -19.33 -14.19 5.85
CA LYS A 376 -19.25 -13.54 7.17
C LYS A 376 -18.68 -14.46 8.26
N ASP A 377 -19.01 -15.74 8.25
CA ASP A 377 -18.54 -16.71 9.25
C ASP A 377 -17.04 -17.01 9.10
N ASP A 378 -16.54 -17.05 7.85
CA ASP A 378 -15.10 -17.12 7.57
C ASP A 378 -14.38 -15.89 8.16
N VAL A 379 -14.89 -14.67 7.90
CA VAL A 379 -14.31 -13.42 8.41
C VAL A 379 -14.32 -13.38 9.93
N LEU A 380 -15.44 -13.75 10.58
CA LEU A 380 -15.53 -13.85 12.03
C LEU A 380 -14.52 -14.86 12.61
N SER A 381 -14.33 -16.00 11.94
CA SER A 381 -13.37 -17.03 12.37
C SER A 381 -11.94 -16.50 12.32
N ILE A 382 -11.58 -15.76 11.26
CA ILE A 382 -10.27 -15.12 11.12
C ILE A 382 -10.07 -14.05 12.20
N TYR A 383 -11.06 -13.20 12.49
CA TYR A 383 -10.95 -12.23 13.58
C TYR A 383 -10.79 -12.90 14.94
N LYS A 384 -11.57 -13.94 15.25
CA LYS A 384 -11.45 -14.69 16.51
C LYS A 384 -10.09 -15.36 16.67
N ALA A 385 -9.52 -15.89 15.58
CA ALA A 385 -8.16 -16.44 15.58
C ALA A 385 -7.07 -15.35 15.72
N SER A 386 -7.45 -14.08 15.59
CA SER A 386 -6.56 -12.91 15.63
C SER A 386 -6.66 -12.12 16.95
N LEU A 387 -7.52 -12.51 17.88
CA LEU A 387 -7.67 -11.91 19.22
C LEU A 387 -6.57 -12.33 20.19
#